data_AF-A0A1F6FIM2-F1
#
_entry.id   AF-A0A1F6FIM2-F1
#
_cell.length_a   1.000
_cell.length_b   1.000
_cell.length_c   1.000
_cell.angle_alpha   90.00
_cell.angle_beta   90.00
_cell.angle_gamma   90.00
#
_symmetry.space_group_name_H-M   'P 1'
#
loop_
_entity.id
_entity.type
_entity.pdbx_description
1 polymer ?
#
loop_
_entity_poly.entity_id
_entity_poly.type
_entity_poly.pdbx_seq_one_letter_code
_entity_poly.pdbx_strand_id
1 'polypeptide(L)'
;MSNMQKLLVRATTGIVAFAPVIALAQFGEINSFISKITAFINNVLIPLVFAIALLVFIWGMFQLFINKNAEEAEQGKKLALYAIVAFVLMVSIWGIVNLIASGLGFSGEQIQDIPSVPTTGGAR
;
A
#
# COMPACT_ATOMS: atom_id res chain seq x y z
N MET A 1 41.83 22.69 -30.19
CA MET A 1 40.69 22.92 -29.26
C MET A 1 41.06 24.04 -28.31
N SER A 2 40.32 25.14 -28.33
CA SER A 2 40.60 26.32 -27.50
C SER A 2 40.43 26.00 -26.01
N ASN A 3 41.18 26.67 -25.15
CA ASN A 3 41.20 26.45 -23.70
C ASN A 3 39.79 26.58 -23.05
N MET A 4 38.87 27.29 -23.71
CA MET A 4 37.47 27.42 -23.32
C MET A 4 36.72 26.07 -23.33
N GLN A 5 36.98 25.21 -24.32
CA GLN A 5 36.29 23.91 -24.40
C GLN A 5 36.78 22.93 -23.33
N LYS A 6 38.06 23.00 -22.95
CA LYS A 6 38.62 22.18 -21.86
C LYS A 6 38.05 22.59 -20.50
N LEU A 7 37.75 23.87 -20.31
CA LEU A 7 37.09 24.39 -19.09
C LEU A 7 35.64 23.86 -18.99
N LEU A 8 34.89 23.93 -20.08
CA LEU A 8 33.51 23.43 -20.14
C LEU A 8 33.43 21.91 -19.88
N VAL A 9 34.32 21.13 -20.49
CA VAL A 9 34.37 19.66 -20.29
C VAL A 9 34.73 19.30 -18.83
N ARG A 10 35.57 20.09 -18.17
CA ARG A 10 35.92 19.89 -16.75
C ARG A 10 34.76 20.23 -15.81
N ALA A 11 34.00 21.28 -16.10
CA ALA A 11 32.81 21.66 -15.34
C ALA A 11 31.67 20.63 -15.48
N THR A 12 31.44 20.11 -16.69
CA THR A 12 30.41 19.07 -16.91
C THR A 12 30.77 17.74 -16.27
N THR A 13 32.05 17.35 -16.27
CA THR A 13 32.51 16.12 -15.59
C THR A 13 32.27 16.17 -14.08
N GLY A 14 32.43 17.35 -13.46
CA GLY A 14 32.11 17.56 -12.05
C GLY A 14 30.62 17.32 -11.75
N ILE A 15 29.72 17.90 -12.55
CA ILE A 15 28.27 17.74 -12.35
C ILE A 15 27.84 16.28 -12.51
N VAL A 16 28.37 15.56 -13.51
CA VAL A 16 28.04 14.14 -13.74
C VAL A 16 28.56 13.24 -12.60
N ALA A 17 29.71 13.57 -12.01
CA ALA A 17 30.23 12.83 -10.86
C ALA A 17 29.40 13.02 -9.57
N PHE A 18 28.70 14.15 -9.43
CA PHE A 18 27.81 14.43 -8.28
C PHE A 18 26.32 14.15 -8.56
N ALA A 19 25.93 13.86 -9.81
CA ALA A 19 24.59 13.44 -10.18
C ALA A 19 24.04 12.24 -9.37
N PRO A 20 24.80 11.15 -9.10
CA PRO A 20 24.29 10.06 -8.28
C PRO A 20 24.00 10.50 -6.83
N VAL A 21 24.77 11.43 -6.26
CA VAL A 21 24.55 11.93 -4.90
C VAL A 21 23.27 12.77 -4.79
N ILE A 22 22.98 13.58 -5.82
CA ILE A 22 21.74 14.38 -5.90
C ILE A 22 20.52 13.47 -6.15
N ALA A 23 20.66 12.47 -7.03
CA ALA A 23 19.63 11.48 -7.26
C ALA A 23 19.29 10.72 -5.97
N LEU A 24 20.30 10.25 -5.22
CA LEU A 24 20.13 9.53 -3.96
C LEU A 24 19.47 10.38 -2.86
N ALA A 25 19.65 11.71 -2.84
CA ALA A 25 19.01 12.60 -1.88
C ALA A 25 17.50 12.80 -2.15
N GLN A 26 17.08 12.81 -3.42
CA GLN A 26 15.68 13.04 -3.80
C GLN A 26 14.79 11.80 -3.59
N PHE A 27 15.35 10.59 -3.66
CA PHE A 27 14.57 9.35 -3.49
C PHE A 27 13.98 9.20 -2.07
N GLY A 28 14.61 9.76 -1.04
CA GLY A 28 14.12 9.66 0.35
C GLY A 28 12.76 10.33 0.55
N GLU A 29 12.55 11.51 -0.03
CA GLU A 29 11.28 12.24 0.09
C GLU A 29 10.14 11.56 -0.67
N ILE A 30 10.43 11.03 -1.87
CA ILE A 30 9.45 10.29 -2.69
C ILE A 30 9.05 8.99 -1.98
N ASN A 31 10.01 8.23 -1.46
CA ASN A 31 9.72 7.00 -0.73
C ASN A 31 8.88 7.27 0.53
N SER A 32 9.17 8.36 1.25
CA SER A 32 8.36 8.78 2.41
C SER A 32 6.93 9.14 1.99
N PHE A 33 6.75 9.84 0.88
CA PHE A 33 5.44 10.18 0.35
C PHE A 33 4.63 8.95 -0.08
N ILE A 34 5.25 8.04 -0.85
CA ILE A 34 4.62 6.79 -1.29
C ILE A 34 4.27 5.92 -0.07
N SER A 35 5.18 5.78 0.89
CA SER A 35 4.92 5.03 2.12
C SER A 35 3.75 5.61 2.91
N LYS A 36 3.63 6.94 3.01
CA LYS A 36 2.50 7.59 3.69
C LYS A 36 1.18 7.35 2.96
N ILE A 37 1.18 7.42 1.64
CA ILE A 37 -0.02 7.10 0.83
C ILE A 37 -0.42 5.65 1.01
N THR A 38 0.53 4.72 0.87
CA THR A 38 0.25 3.28 1.05
C THR A 38 -0.26 2.99 2.47
N ALA A 39 0.33 3.62 3.50
CA ALA A 39 -0.14 3.48 4.87
C ALA A 39 -1.56 4.05 5.06
N PHE A 40 -1.87 5.19 4.44
CA PHE A 40 -3.21 5.77 4.49
C PHE A 40 -4.24 4.87 3.79
N ILE A 41 -3.92 4.36 2.61
CA ILE A 41 -4.81 3.45 1.87
C ILE A 41 -5.07 2.20 2.70
N ASN A 42 -4.01 1.55 3.21
CA ASN A 42 -4.13 0.28 3.91
C ASN A 42 -4.81 0.41 5.29
N ASN A 43 -4.52 1.48 6.03
CA ASN A 43 -5.02 1.63 7.41
C ASN A 43 -6.34 2.40 7.51
N VAL A 44 -6.69 3.19 6.49
CA VAL A 44 -7.88 4.06 6.53
C VAL A 44 -8.84 3.70 5.41
N LEU A 45 -8.40 3.75 4.16
CA LEU A 45 -9.29 3.60 3.01
C LEU A 45 -9.87 2.18 2.89
N ILE A 46 -9.02 1.16 3.01
CA ILE A 46 -9.44 -0.25 2.92
C ILE A 46 -10.47 -0.60 4.01
N PRO A 47 -10.21 -0.34 5.32
CA PRO A 47 -11.20 -0.61 6.37
C PRO A 47 -12.48 0.20 6.20
N LEU A 48 -12.39 1.46 5.74
CA LEU A 48 -13.56 2.31 5.51
C LEU A 48 -14.47 1.74 4.43
N VAL A 49 -13.92 1.36 3.27
CA VAL A 49 -14.68 0.75 2.18
C VAL A 49 -15.29 -0.57 2.63
N PHE A 50 -14.55 -1.37 3.40
CA PHE A 50 -15.06 -2.62 3.96
C PHE A 50 -16.26 -2.40 4.89
N ALA A 51 -16.19 -1.39 5.76
CA ALA A 51 -17.29 -1.02 6.64
C ALA A 51 -18.53 -0.58 5.84
N ILE A 52 -18.35 0.26 4.82
CA ILE A 52 -19.47 0.72 3.97
C ILE A 52 -20.08 -0.47 3.21
N ALA A 53 -19.26 -1.34 2.62
CA ALA A 53 -19.74 -2.54 1.93
C ALA A 53 -20.56 -3.43 2.86
N LEU A 54 -20.14 -3.57 4.12
CA LEU A 54 -20.87 -4.34 5.14
C LEU A 54 -22.22 -3.69 5.48
N LEU A 55 -22.26 -2.36 5.62
CA LEU A 55 -23.50 -1.64 5.85
C LEU A 55 -24.49 -1.78 4.68
N VAL A 56 -24.02 -1.67 3.44
CA VAL A 56 -24.85 -1.85 2.24
C VAL A 56 -25.34 -3.30 2.13
N PHE A 57 -24.48 -4.27 2.46
CA PHE A 57 -24.86 -5.67 2.50
C PHE A 57 -25.98 -5.94 3.51
N ILE A 58 -25.83 -5.43 4.74
CA ILE A 58 -26.83 -5.52 5.80
C ILE A 58 -28.14 -4.84 5.38
N TRP A 59 -28.07 -3.66 4.75
CA TRP A 59 -29.25 -2.97 4.21
C TRP A 59 -29.97 -3.80 3.13
N GLY A 60 -29.22 -4.38 2.20
CA GLY A 60 -29.76 -5.27 1.17
C GLY A 60 -30.44 -6.50 1.77
N MET A 61 -29.87 -7.08 2.83
CA MET A 61 -30.51 -8.17 3.59
C MET A 61 -31.79 -7.71 4.30
N PHE A 62 -31.79 -6.55 4.94
CA PHE A 62 -32.99 -6.02 5.60
C PHE A 62 -34.14 -5.84 4.60
N GLN A 63 -33.88 -5.24 3.44
CA GLN A 63 -34.86 -5.09 2.36
C GLN A 63 -35.43 -6.45 1.89
N LEU A 64 -34.59 -7.48 1.91
CA LEU A 64 -34.94 -8.85 1.52
C LEU A 64 -35.87 -9.56 2.51
N PHE A 65 -35.65 -9.36 3.81
CA PHE A 65 -36.34 -10.11 4.88
C PHE A 65 -37.58 -9.39 5.44
N ILE A 66 -37.61 -8.05 5.43
CA ILE A 66 -38.70 -7.27 6.02
C ILE A 66 -39.77 -6.90 4.99
N ASN A 67 -39.43 -6.70 3.72
CA ASN A 67 -40.40 -6.27 2.72
C ASN A 67 -41.15 -7.47 2.12
N LYS A 68 -42.48 -7.43 2.21
CA LYS A 68 -43.38 -8.43 1.59
C LYS A 68 -43.65 -8.18 0.11
N ASN A 69 -43.17 -7.05 -0.43
CA ASN A 69 -43.28 -6.69 -1.84
C ASN A 69 -42.19 -7.40 -2.65
N ALA A 70 -42.60 -8.17 -3.67
CA ALA A 70 -41.67 -8.96 -4.50
C ALA A 70 -40.62 -8.09 -5.22
N GLU A 71 -41.00 -6.89 -5.64
CA GLU A 71 -40.14 -5.96 -6.39
C GLU A 71 -39.01 -5.39 -5.51
N GLU A 72 -39.33 -5.00 -4.28
CA GLU A 72 -38.33 -4.49 -3.33
C GLU A 72 -37.40 -5.59 -2.82
N ALA A 73 -37.92 -6.82 -2.65
CA ALA A 73 -37.10 -7.97 -2.30
C ALA A 73 -36.12 -8.33 -3.43
N GLU A 74 -36.52 -8.19 -4.70
CA GLU A 74 -35.61 -8.37 -5.84
C GLU A 74 -34.51 -7.30 -5.89
N GLN A 75 -34.85 -6.04 -5.59
CA GLN A 75 -33.86 -4.97 -5.46
C GLN A 75 -32.88 -5.22 -4.30
N GLY A 76 -33.38 -5.65 -3.14
CA GLY A 76 -32.55 -6.04 -1.98
C GLY A 76 -31.57 -7.16 -2.31
N LYS A 77 -32.03 -8.18 -3.05
CA LYS A 77 -31.16 -9.27 -3.58
C LYS A 77 -30.04 -8.72 -4.46
N LYS A 78 -30.36 -7.82 -5.40
CA LYS A 78 -29.36 -7.23 -6.30
C LYS A 78 -28.34 -6.42 -5.51
N LEU A 79 -28.77 -5.58 -4.57
CA LEU A 79 -27.88 -4.81 -3.70
C LEU A 79 -26.96 -5.69 -2.86
N ALA A 80 -27.49 -6.74 -2.23
CA ALA A 80 -26.68 -7.69 -1.45
C ALA A 80 -25.67 -8.42 -2.34
N LEU A 81 -26.06 -8.80 -3.56
CA LEU A 81 -25.16 -9.45 -4.52
C LEU A 81 -24.04 -8.50 -4.95
N TYR A 82 -24.33 -7.24 -5.24
CA TYR A 82 -23.30 -6.25 -5.56
C TYR A 82 -22.31 -6.05 -4.40
N ALA A 83 -22.79 -6.04 -3.15
CA ALA A 83 -21.91 -5.96 -1.98
C ALA A 83 -21.02 -7.21 -1.87
N ILE A 84 -21.55 -8.42 -2.10
CA ILE A 84 -20.76 -9.66 -2.12
C ILE A 84 -19.69 -9.60 -3.23
N VAL A 85 -20.03 -9.15 -4.43
CA VAL A 85 -19.07 -9.00 -5.53
C VAL A 85 -17.94 -8.04 -5.14
N ALA A 86 -18.27 -6.91 -4.51
CA ALA A 86 -17.26 -5.98 -4.01
C ALA A 86 -16.34 -6.62 -2.95
N PHE A 87 -16.88 -7.41 -2.03
CA PHE A 87 -16.08 -8.16 -1.06
C PHE A 87 -15.14 -9.16 -1.71
N VAL A 88 -15.63 -9.94 -2.69
CA VAL A 88 -14.83 -10.93 -3.41
C VAL A 88 -13.68 -10.25 -4.15
N LEU A 89 -13.92 -9.11 -4.81
CA LEU A 89 -12.86 -8.36 -5.49
C LEU A 89 -11.81 -7.86 -4.49
N MET A 90 -12.24 -7.35 -3.34
CA MET A 90 -11.33 -6.85 -2.31
C MET A 90 -10.39 -7.95 -1.79
N VAL A 91 -10.96 -9.11 -1.45
CA VAL A 91 -10.20 -10.26 -0.94
C VAL A 91 -9.35 -10.90 -2.05
N SER A 92 -9.85 -10.96 -3.29
CA SER A 92 -9.13 -11.54 -4.43
C SER A 92 -7.86 -10.74 -4.75
N ILE A 93 -7.95 -9.41 -4.82
CA ILE A 93 -6.78 -8.56 -5.08
C ILE A 93 -5.74 -8.74 -3.98
N TRP A 94 -6.15 -8.70 -2.70
CA TRP A 94 -5.22 -8.88 -1.58
C TRP A 94 -4.62 -10.30 -1.54
N GLY A 95 -5.42 -11.32 -1.84
CA GLY A 95 -4.98 -12.71 -1.91
C GLY A 95 -3.93 -12.93 -3.01
N ILE A 96 -4.14 -12.37 -4.20
CA ILE A 96 -3.17 -12.44 -5.30
C ILE A 96 -1.88 -11.68 -4.95
N VAL A 97 -2.00 -10.46 -4.40
CA VAL A 97 -0.85 -9.68 -3.95
C VAL A 97 -0.04 -10.45 -2.91
N ASN A 98 -0.69 -11.06 -1.92
CA ASN A 98 -0.04 -11.85 -0.90
C ASN A 98 0.61 -13.13 -1.47
N LEU A 99 -0.05 -13.79 -2.43
CA LEU A 99 0.50 -14.97 -3.10
C LEU A 99 1.78 -14.64 -3.87
N ILE A 100 1.78 -13.54 -4.63
CA ILE A 100 2.95 -13.07 -5.38
C ILE A 100 4.05 -12.61 -4.41
N ALA A 101 3.70 -11.83 -3.39
CA ALA A 101 4.64 -11.37 -2.38
C ALA A 101 5.33 -12.56 -1.68
N SER A 102 4.57 -13.60 -1.33
CA SER A 102 5.10 -14.80 -0.71
C SER A 102 5.98 -15.62 -1.67
N GLY A 103 5.55 -15.75 -2.93
CA GLY A 103 6.32 -16.45 -3.95
C GLY A 103 7.65 -15.78 -4.30
N LEU A 104 7.76 -14.47 -4.11
CA LEU A 104 8.98 -13.69 -4.34
C LEU A 104 9.83 -13.51 -3.06
N GLY A 105 9.46 -14.13 -1.94
CA GLY A 105 10.21 -14.06 -0.69
C GLY A 105 10.00 -12.79 0.12
N PHE A 106 9.01 -11.96 -0.23
CA PHE A 106 8.64 -10.76 0.55
C PHE A 106 7.76 -11.09 1.77
N SER A 107 7.35 -12.34 1.93
CA SER A 107 6.65 -12.83 3.13
C SER A 107 7.66 -13.25 4.21
N GLY A 108 8.12 -12.32 5.05
CA GLY A 108 8.74 -12.71 6.32
C GLY A 108 10.07 -12.07 6.73
N GLU A 109 10.55 -10.98 6.13
CA GLU A 109 11.67 -10.24 6.74
C GLU A 109 11.20 -9.40 7.95
N GLN A 110 10.88 -10.08 9.06
CA GLN A 110 11.37 -9.58 10.33
C GLN A 110 12.89 -9.74 10.27
N ILE A 111 13.63 -8.63 10.23
CA ILE A 111 15.08 -8.66 10.43
C ILE A 111 15.31 -9.12 11.87
N GLN A 112 15.35 -10.43 12.06
CA GLN A 112 15.63 -11.11 13.31
C GLN A 112 17.13 -11.40 13.38
N ASP A 113 17.95 -10.35 13.31
CA ASP A 113 19.37 -10.41 13.62
C ASP A 113 19.93 -9.01 13.87
N ILE A 114 19.36 -8.32 14.86
CA ILE A 114 20.16 -7.35 15.62
C ILE A 114 20.80 -8.14 16.77
N PRO A 115 22.13 -8.35 16.76
CA PRO A 115 22.83 -8.89 17.91
C PRO A 115 22.46 -8.07 19.14
N SER A 116 21.92 -8.74 20.17
CA SER A 116 21.67 -8.11 21.45
C SER A 116 23.03 -7.68 22.04
N VAL A 117 23.26 -6.37 22.07
CA VAL A 117 24.37 -5.84 22.85
C VAL A 117 24.09 -6.12 24.33
N PRO A 118 25.10 -6.52 25.12
CA PRO A 118 24.92 -6.69 26.55
C PRO A 118 24.38 -5.40 27.16
N THR A 119 23.16 -5.47 27.69
CA THR A 119 22.66 -4.41 28.58
C THR A 119 23.36 -4.61 29.91
N THR A 120 24.23 -3.67 30.29
CA THR A 120 24.88 -3.66 31.61
C THR A 120 23.85 -3.18 32.63
N GLY A 121 22.92 -4.07 32.97
CA GLY A 121 21.94 -3.94 34.05
C GLY A 121 22.19 -5.02 35.08
N GLY A 122 23.29 -4.91 35.83
CA GLY A 122 23.67 -5.92 36.80
C GLY A 122 25.03 -5.69 37.43
N ALA A 123 25.23 -4.54 38.09
CA ALA A 123 26.23 -4.42 39.15
C ALA A 123 25.95 -3.16 39.99
N ARG A 124 25.67 -3.42 41.28
CA ARG A 124 25.59 -2.51 42.43
C ARG A 124 24.21 -1.90 42.71
#